data_AF-A0A183EAK5-F1
#
_entry.id   AF-A0A183EAK5-F1
#
_cell.length_a   1.000
_cell.length_b   1.000
_cell.length_c   1.000
_cell.angle_alpha   90.00
_cell.angle_beta   90.00
_cell.angle_gamma   90.00
#
_symmetry.space_group_name_H-M   'P 1'
#
loop_
_entity.id
_entity.type
_entity.pdbx_description
1 polymer ?
#
loop_
_entity_poly.entity_id
_entity_poly.type
_entity_poly.pdbx_seq_one_letter_code
_entity_poly.pdbx_strand_id
1 'polypeptide(L)'
;MSNYETMNSHKQKLPTGNKLYKMHAVTFDLRVAGLKATNGWWDELEDLYDYEANPDNIITRDMSTTGVAHWTQMAWDETKQIGCGISNCNSQIIVVCHYMPM
;
A
#
# COMPACT_ATOMS: atom_id res chain seq x y z
N MET A 1 -9.13 20.89 -12.85
CA MET A 1 -8.97 21.32 -11.44
C MET A 1 -9.96 20.52 -10.60
N SER A 2 -9.49 19.97 -9.47
CA SER A 2 -10.27 19.23 -8.46
C SER A 2 -10.65 17.79 -8.89
N ASN A 3 -10.26 16.71 -8.20
CA ASN A 3 -10.47 16.45 -6.78
C ASN A 3 -9.33 15.58 -6.20
N TYR A 4 -8.48 16.19 -5.37
CA TYR A 4 -7.68 15.47 -4.37
C TYR A 4 -8.63 15.13 -3.21
N GLU A 5 -9.46 14.09 -3.37
CA GLU A 5 -10.21 13.53 -2.24
C GLU A 5 -9.28 12.61 -1.44
N THR A 6 -9.20 12.88 -0.16
CA THR A 6 -8.25 12.38 0.84
C THR A 6 -8.04 10.87 0.80
N MET A 7 -6.88 10.44 0.29
CA MET A 7 -6.42 9.05 0.35
C MET A 7 -5.78 8.80 1.72
N ASN A 8 -6.48 8.09 2.60
CA ASN A 8 -5.91 7.66 3.88
C ASN A 8 -5.53 6.17 3.80
N SER A 9 -4.23 5.88 3.93
CA SER A 9 -3.70 4.51 4.03
C SER A 9 -3.72 4.06 5.49
N HIS A 10 -4.27 2.87 5.79
CA HIS A 10 -4.23 2.30 7.14
C HIS A 10 -3.53 0.94 7.15
N LYS A 11 -2.47 0.83 7.95
CA LYS A 11 -1.69 -0.41 8.16
C LYS A 11 -2.34 -1.22 9.29
N GLN A 12 -2.65 -2.50 9.06
CA GLN A 12 -3.10 -3.42 10.12
C GLN A 12 -2.29 -4.72 10.06
N LYS A 13 -1.79 -5.18 11.22
CA LYS A 13 -0.99 -6.41 11.36
C LYS A 13 -1.90 -7.56 11.81
N LEU A 14 -1.90 -8.69 11.09
CA LEU A 14 -2.63 -9.91 11.48
C LEU A 14 -1.74 -10.89 12.26
N PRO A 15 -2.33 -11.86 13.00
CA PRO A 15 -1.59 -12.83 13.82
C PRO A 15 -0.64 -13.76 13.03
N THR A 16 -0.83 -13.92 11.71
CA THR A 16 -0.09 -14.89 10.87
C THR A 16 1.15 -14.31 10.18
N GLY A 17 1.70 -13.20 10.67
CA GLY A 17 2.85 -12.55 10.02
C GLY A 17 2.47 -11.70 8.81
N ASN A 18 1.39 -12.02 8.07
CA ASN A 18 0.87 -11.31 6.90
C ASN A 18 0.66 -9.78 7.12
N LYS A 19 1.15 -8.96 6.19
CA LYS A 19 0.97 -7.50 6.17
C LYS A 19 -0.26 -7.17 5.33
N LEU A 20 -1.19 -6.42 5.91
CA LEU A 20 -2.35 -5.88 5.21
C LEU A 20 -2.13 -4.42 4.88
N TYR A 21 -2.47 -4.10 3.65
CA TYR A 21 -2.43 -2.74 3.13
C TYR A 21 -3.83 -2.35 2.68
N LYS A 22 -4.35 -1.26 3.27
CA LYS A 22 -5.72 -0.80 3.04
C LYS A 22 -5.70 0.59 2.42
N MET A 23 -6.47 0.75 1.35
CA MET A 23 -6.78 2.08 0.82
C MET A 23 -8.27 2.37 0.89
N HIS A 24 -8.59 3.62 1.23
CA HIS A 24 -9.92 4.21 1.10
C HIS A 24 -10.00 5.02 -0.20
N ALA A 25 -10.99 4.72 -1.04
CA ALA A 25 -11.25 5.49 -2.25
C ALA A 25 -12.74 5.84 -2.38
N VAL A 26 -13.03 7.08 -2.77
CA VAL A 26 -14.37 7.55 -3.17
C VAL A 26 -14.45 7.49 -4.69
N THR A 27 -14.72 6.29 -5.22
CA THR A 27 -14.98 6.05 -6.63
C THR A 27 -16.09 5.01 -6.73
N PHE A 28 -16.83 4.96 -7.83
CA PHE A 28 -17.87 3.95 -8.06
C PHE A 28 -17.35 2.74 -8.86
N ASP A 29 -16.17 2.85 -9.47
CA ASP A 29 -15.54 1.77 -10.23
C ASP A 29 -14.48 1.06 -9.37
N LEU A 30 -14.71 -0.24 -9.12
CA LEU A 30 -13.82 -1.09 -8.32
C LEU A 30 -12.46 -1.32 -8.99
N ARG A 31 -12.39 -1.39 -10.33
CA ARG A 31 -11.11 -1.56 -11.06
C ARG A 31 -10.28 -0.29 -10.96
N VAL A 32 -10.91 0.87 -11.13
CA VAL A 32 -10.24 2.17 -10.96
C VAL A 32 -9.75 2.33 -9.51
N ALA A 33 -10.54 1.90 -8.52
CA ALA A 33 -10.10 1.91 -7.13
C ALA A 33 -8.87 1.03 -6.90
N GLY A 34 -8.83 -0.17 -7.49
CA GLY A 34 -7.67 -1.06 -7.44
C GLY A 34 -6.42 -0.42 -8.03
N LEU A 35 -6.53 0.18 -9.22
CA LEU A 35 -5.40 0.87 -9.87
C LEU A 35 -4.92 2.08 -9.08
N LYS A 36 -5.84 2.92 -8.59
CA LYS A 36 -5.50 4.04 -7.71
C LYS A 36 -4.80 3.55 -6.44
N ALA A 37 -5.22 2.38 -5.93
CA ALA A 37 -4.61 1.83 -4.74
C ALA A 37 -3.18 1.37 -4.94
N THR A 38 -2.94 0.58 -5.97
CA THR A 38 -1.59 0.11 -6.28
C THR A 38 -0.65 1.25 -6.67
N ASN A 39 -1.15 2.26 -7.39
CA ASN A 39 -0.34 3.43 -7.74
C ASN A 39 0.02 4.24 -6.50
N GLY A 40 -0.96 4.60 -5.66
CA GLY A 40 -0.67 5.39 -4.45
C GLY A 40 0.23 4.65 -3.44
N TRP A 41 0.21 3.32 -3.42
CA TRP A 41 1.18 2.54 -2.64
C TRP A 41 2.58 2.58 -3.22
N TRP A 42 2.72 2.61 -4.55
CA TRP A 42 4.01 2.70 -5.22
C TRP A 42 4.61 4.11 -5.15
N ASP A 43 3.76 5.14 -5.24
CA ASP A 43 4.14 6.56 -5.19
C ASP A 43 4.85 6.91 -3.86
N GLU A 44 4.68 6.12 -2.80
CA GLU A 44 5.46 6.25 -1.55
C GLU A 44 6.99 6.18 -1.78
N LEU A 45 7.45 5.49 -2.83
CA LEU A 45 8.87 5.44 -3.21
C LEU A 45 9.37 6.82 -3.63
N GLU A 46 8.59 7.55 -4.43
CA GLU A 46 8.98 8.88 -4.90
C GLU A 46 8.72 9.94 -3.81
N ASP A 47 7.60 9.83 -3.11
CA ASP A 47 7.12 10.87 -2.20
C ASP A 47 7.80 10.83 -0.82
N LEU A 48 8.20 9.65 -0.34
CA LEU A 48 8.59 9.45 1.07
C LEU A 48 9.94 8.77 1.27
N TYR A 49 10.50 8.12 0.25
CA TYR A 49 11.71 7.33 0.40
C TYR A 49 12.97 8.12 0.04
N ASP A 50 13.82 8.35 1.04
CA ASP A 50 15.10 9.03 0.87
C ASP A 50 16.18 8.02 0.42
N TYR A 51 16.41 7.97 -0.89
CA TYR A 51 17.45 7.12 -1.47
C TYR A 51 18.87 7.58 -1.11
N GLU A 52 19.08 8.88 -0.90
CA GLU A 52 20.40 9.40 -0.53
C GLU A 52 20.77 8.96 0.89
N ALA A 53 19.79 8.91 1.79
CA ALA A 53 19.97 8.41 3.15
C ALA A 53 19.98 6.86 3.26
N ASN A 54 19.41 6.14 2.29
CA ASN A 54 19.36 4.68 2.29
C ASN A 54 19.62 4.06 0.89
N PRO A 55 20.85 4.20 0.36
CA PRO A 55 21.18 3.72 -0.99
C PRO A 55 21.15 2.19 -1.13
N ASP A 56 21.30 1.47 -0.02
CA ASP A 56 21.36 0.01 0.01
C ASP A 56 19.97 -0.65 0.16
N ASN A 57 18.88 0.14 0.18
CA ASN A 57 17.51 -0.35 0.33
C ASN A 57 17.26 -1.18 1.60
N ILE A 58 17.94 -0.84 2.69
CA ILE A 58 17.80 -1.55 3.97
C ILE A 58 16.55 -1.05 4.69
N ILE A 59 15.51 -1.89 4.78
CA ILE A 59 14.29 -1.55 5.50
C ILE A 59 14.50 -1.72 7.00
N THR A 60 14.71 -0.60 7.70
CA THR A 60 14.82 -0.58 9.16
C THR A 60 13.44 -0.53 9.82
N ARG A 61 13.40 -0.86 11.12
CA ARG A 61 12.17 -0.76 11.92
C ARG A 61 11.62 0.66 11.91
N ASP A 62 12.49 1.66 11.94
CA ASP A 62 12.09 3.08 11.98
C ASP A 62 11.58 3.54 10.61
N MET A 63 12.08 2.98 9.51
CA MET A 63 11.50 3.24 8.19
C MET A 63 10.12 2.61 8.01
N SER A 64 9.81 1.49 8.68
CA SER A 64 8.46 0.90 8.59
C SER A 64 7.35 1.83 9.11
N THR A 65 7.69 2.81 9.95
CA THR A 65 6.76 3.81 10.51
C THR A 65 6.64 5.09 9.69
N THR A 66 7.53 5.36 8.72
CA THR A 66 7.54 6.62 7.94
C THR A 66 6.54 6.67 6.79
N GLY A 67 5.82 5.58 6.53
CA GLY A 67 4.81 5.54 5.46
C GLY A 67 5.13 4.50 4.40
N VAL A 68 6.40 4.38 4.00
CA VAL A 68 7.00 3.54 2.93
C VAL A 68 6.76 2.02 2.97
N ALA A 69 5.94 1.53 3.90
CA ALA A 69 5.73 0.10 4.05
C ALA A 69 4.95 -0.51 2.87
N HIS A 70 4.15 0.26 2.12
CA HIS A 70 3.37 -0.30 1.03
C HIS A 70 4.25 -0.54 -0.19
N TRP A 71 5.03 0.46 -0.63
CA TRP A 71 5.93 0.28 -1.78
C TRP A 71 6.96 -0.82 -1.50
N THR A 72 7.51 -0.86 -0.29
CA THR A 72 8.52 -1.88 0.08
C THR A 72 7.95 -3.28 0.02
N GLN A 73 6.67 -3.48 0.35
CA GLN A 73 6.04 -4.79 0.16
C GLN A 73 5.81 -5.10 -1.32
N MET A 74 5.40 -4.12 -2.13
CA MET A 74 5.23 -4.32 -3.58
C MET A 74 6.54 -4.71 -4.27
N ALA A 75 7.65 -4.15 -3.80
CA ALA A 75 8.99 -4.40 -4.32
C ALA A 75 9.75 -5.53 -3.60
N TRP A 76 9.14 -6.21 -2.62
CA TRP A 76 9.84 -7.23 -1.82
C TRP A 76 10.19 -8.45 -2.68
N ASP A 77 11.48 -8.73 -2.84
CA ASP A 77 12.00 -9.74 -3.76
C ASP A 77 11.61 -11.18 -3.37
N GLU A 78 11.51 -11.46 -2.07
CA GLU A 78 11.11 -12.77 -1.56
C GLU A 78 9.61 -13.05 -1.74
N THR A 79 8.79 -12.03 -2.00
CA THR A 79 7.37 -12.22 -2.28
C THR A 79 7.17 -12.96 -3.60
N LYS A 80 6.45 -14.08 -3.57
CA LYS A 80 6.20 -14.96 -4.74
C LYS A 80 4.74 -15.02 -5.17
N GLN A 81 3.82 -14.58 -4.31
CA GLN A 81 2.39 -14.64 -4.54
C GLN A 81 1.72 -13.38 -4.02
N ILE A 82 0.72 -12.91 -4.74
CA ILE A 82 -0.13 -11.79 -4.37
C ILE A 82 -1.59 -12.16 -4.58
N GLY A 83 -2.45 -11.75 -3.65
CA GLY A 83 -3.90 -11.83 -3.79
C GLY A 83 -4.55 -10.55 -3.30
N CYS A 84 -5.43 -9.96 -4.10
CA CYS A 84 -6.10 -8.71 -3.77
C CYS A 84 -7.63 -8.85 -3.78
N GLY A 85 -8.30 -8.14 -2.87
CA GLY A 85 -9.74 -8.03 -2.77
C GLY A 85 -10.16 -6.56 -2.76
N ILE A 86 -11.24 -6.26 -3.49
CA ILE A 86 -11.81 -4.92 -3.57
C ILE A 86 -13.28 -5.04 -3.21
N SER A 87 -13.74 -4.22 -2.26
CA SER A 87 -15.13 -4.22 -1.81
C SER A 87 -15.66 -2.80 -1.66
N ASN A 88 -16.89 -2.58 -2.10
CA ASN A 88 -17.63 -1.35 -1.79
C ASN A 88 -18.34 -1.53 -0.44
N CYS A 89 -17.95 -0.72 0.54
CA CYS A 89 -18.47 -0.72 1.90
C CYS A 89 -19.37 0.51 2.15
N ASN A 90 -20.33 0.75 1.25
CA ASN A 90 -21.28 1.86 1.24
C ASN A 90 -20.64 3.25 1.08
N SER A 91 -19.93 3.73 2.10
CA SER A 91 -19.33 5.07 2.14
C SER A 91 -17.88 5.10 1.66
N GLN A 92 -17.30 3.94 1.35
CA GLN A 92 -15.90 3.81 0.95
C GLN A 92 -15.69 2.54 0.11
N ILE A 93 -14.81 2.61 -0.88
CA ILE A 93 -14.20 1.40 -1.43
C ILE A 93 -12.97 1.05 -0.60
N ILE A 94 -12.85 -0.22 -0.22
CA ILE A 94 -11.67 -0.79 0.43
C ILE A 94 -10.94 -1.67 -0.58
N VAL A 95 -9.66 -1.40 -0.78
CA VAL A 95 -8.72 -2.28 -1.49
C VAL A 95 -7.78 -2.91 -0.48
N VAL A 96 -7.64 -4.24 -0.53
CA VAL A 96 -6.71 -5.00 0.31
C VAL A 96 -5.88 -5.92 -0.58
N CYS A 97 -4.57 -5.96 -0.37
CA CYS A 97 -3.69 -6.97 -0.96
C CYS A 97 -2.92 -7.72 0.13
N HIS A 98 -2.75 -9.03 -0.08
CA HIS A 98 -1.92 -9.93 0.71
C HIS A 98 -0.76 -10.41 -0.16
N TYR A 99 0.41 -10.54 0.45
CA TYR A 99 1.65 -10.96 -0.20
C TYR A 99 2.23 -12.18 0.56
N MET A 100 2.78 -13.16 -0.16
CA MET A 100 3.38 -14.38 0.40
C MET A 100 4.58 -14.87 -0.42
N PRO A 101 5.55 -15.57 0.19
CA PRO A 101 5.86 -15.52 1.62
C PRO A 101 6.28 -14.08 2.00
N MET A 102 6.21 -13.78 3.29
CA MET A 102 6.87 -12.61 3.86
C MET A 102 7.85 -13.04 4.93
#